data_AF-A0A3A4Z567-F1
#
_entry.id   AF-A0A3A4Z567-F1
#
_cell.length_a   1.000
_cell.length_b   1.000
_cell.length_c   1.000
_cell.angle_alpha   90.00
_cell.angle_beta   90.00
_cell.angle_gamma   90.00
#
_symmetry.space_group_name_H-M   'P 1'
#
loop_
_entity.id
_entity.type
_entity.pdbx_description
1 polymer ?
#
loop_
_entity_poly.entity_id
_entity_poly.type
_entity_poly.pdbx_seq_one_letter_code
_entity_poly.pdbx_strand_id
1 'polypeptide(L)'
;MISKDYTSGQLLETEACTNCKICADVCPAVGASGDGKVSAIYRLAYLRDILKRKRGLLSRIFKTKGTSIEDLTAYSDTVFRCTLCGNCQEVCPVGIHLKDLWLNLRQDLVREGSFPKKIEMIKGNLDESRNVFAEDNEERADWVEDMRNAPKHGFIKKRDDIVYFTGCVAAYFPLAQKIPIALAEILQAAQADFTLLGGDEWCCGFPLLGAGLMDMFSEFREHNIGAVKARGAKRVVFACPSCFQMWREHYDSGIEIAHASQFLEELAIRGAIPFKETNLTVTYHDPCDLGRGARVFDAPREVIRSIPGVKLVELPRNRENCRCCGGGGNLGKGQKQSEEDKARILALELANALPNTAKIKLCRDTEEQDWLISLYKDTGSFFELKQFTWNVYQESPQPFLVVERVGKAGLERHLKQADPGMKCQVIDPTRPDHSVRDKSNTDERRDRPTRV
;
A
#
# COMPACT_ATOMS: atom_id res chain seq x y z
N MET A 1 28.48 -5.67 -4.19
CA MET A 1 28.98 -4.70 -3.20
C MET A 1 27.88 -4.14 -2.27
N ILE A 2 27.18 -4.95 -1.45
CA ILE A 2 26.09 -4.55 -0.48
C ILE A 2 26.51 -3.53 0.63
N SER A 3 27.64 -2.80 0.54
CA SER A 3 28.17 -2.07 1.72
C SER A 3 28.81 -0.72 1.49
N LYS A 4 28.60 -0.04 0.36
CA LYS A 4 29.13 1.34 0.22
C LYS A 4 28.13 2.43 0.65
N ASP A 5 26.85 2.09 0.77
CA ASP A 5 25.79 3.12 0.84
C ASP A 5 25.07 3.19 2.19
N TYR A 6 25.45 2.36 3.17
CA TYR A 6 24.93 2.51 4.53
C TYR A 6 25.72 3.57 5.29
N THR A 7 25.02 4.59 5.80
CA THR A 7 25.60 5.58 6.70
C THR A 7 26.01 4.95 8.04
N SER A 8 26.88 5.62 8.80
CA SER A 8 27.22 5.15 10.16
C SER A 8 25.98 5.01 11.05
N GLY A 9 24.98 5.89 10.89
CA GLY A 9 23.71 5.80 11.59
C GLY A 9 22.94 4.52 11.23
N GLN A 10 22.81 4.22 9.93
CA GLN A 10 22.12 3.01 9.48
C GLN A 10 22.81 1.71 9.94
N LEU A 11 24.14 1.71 10.05
CA LEU A 11 24.87 0.56 10.59
C LEU A 11 24.58 0.37 12.08
N LEU A 12 24.55 1.45 12.85
CA LEU A 12 24.17 1.42 14.26
C LEU A 12 22.74 0.91 14.42
N GLU A 13 21.81 1.39 13.59
CA GLU A 13 20.42 0.91 13.54
C GLU A 13 20.31 -0.60 13.33
N THR A 14 21.18 -1.20 12.49
CA THR A 14 21.18 -2.65 12.28
C THR A 14 21.56 -3.46 13.54
N GLU A 15 22.33 -2.87 14.46
CA GLU A 15 22.72 -3.49 15.72
C GLU A 15 21.78 -3.11 16.89
N ALA A 16 21.00 -2.03 16.75
CA ALA A 16 20.11 -1.52 17.79
C ALA A 16 18.86 -2.38 18.06
N CYS A 17 18.53 -3.29 17.15
CA CYS A 17 17.31 -4.09 17.25
C CYS A 17 17.30 -5.03 18.47
N THR A 18 16.26 -4.89 19.30
CA THR A 18 16.06 -5.68 20.53
C THR A 18 15.30 -7.00 20.31
N ASN A 19 14.90 -7.31 19.07
CA ASN A 19 14.07 -8.48 18.74
C ASN A 19 12.73 -8.56 19.49
N CYS A 20 12.13 -7.41 19.86
CA CYS A 20 10.88 -7.33 20.62
C CYS A 20 9.59 -7.75 19.87
N LYS A 21 9.64 -7.96 18.54
CA LYS A 21 8.53 -8.44 17.68
C LYS A 21 7.36 -7.52 17.40
N ILE A 22 7.27 -6.35 18.04
CA ILE A 22 6.20 -5.36 17.80
C ILE A 22 6.04 -5.03 16.30
N CYS A 23 7.15 -4.84 15.58
CA CYS A 23 7.12 -4.53 14.15
C CYS A 23 6.64 -5.69 13.27
N ALA A 24 6.76 -6.94 13.72
CA ALA A 24 6.23 -8.11 13.02
C ALA A 24 4.71 -8.23 13.23
N ASP A 25 4.22 -7.94 14.44
CA ASP A 25 2.80 -8.02 14.79
C ASP A 25 1.93 -7.03 14.00
N VAL A 26 2.50 -5.87 13.65
CA VAL A 26 1.81 -4.85 12.85
C VAL A 26 2.08 -4.95 11.34
N CYS A 27 2.89 -5.92 10.91
CA CYS A 27 3.30 -6.04 9.52
C CYS A 27 2.17 -6.66 8.67
N PRO A 28 1.66 -5.94 7.65
CA PRO A 28 0.60 -6.47 6.79
C PRO A 28 1.07 -7.69 5.98
N ALA A 29 2.33 -7.72 5.55
CA ALA A 29 2.88 -8.84 4.79
C ALA A 29 2.98 -10.11 5.65
N VAL A 30 3.38 -10.00 6.91
CA VAL A 30 3.39 -11.13 7.86
C VAL A 30 1.97 -11.59 8.12
N GLY A 31 1.05 -10.67 8.44
CA GLY A 31 -0.35 -11.00 8.71
C GLY A 31 -1.06 -11.67 7.53
N ALA A 32 -0.80 -11.21 6.30
CA ALA A 32 -1.41 -11.77 5.09
C ALA A 32 -0.82 -13.13 4.69
N SER A 33 0.49 -13.34 4.87
CA SER A 33 1.15 -14.56 4.41
C SER A 33 1.29 -15.66 5.47
N GLY A 34 1.16 -15.32 6.76
CA GLY A 34 1.51 -16.22 7.87
C GLY A 34 3.01 -16.53 7.98
N ASP A 35 3.85 -15.91 7.14
CA ASP A 35 5.27 -16.21 7.04
C ASP A 35 6.10 -15.22 7.88
N GLY A 36 6.70 -15.71 8.96
CA GLY A 36 7.58 -14.89 9.81
C GLY A 36 8.83 -14.38 9.10
N LYS A 37 9.24 -14.99 7.98
CA LYS A 37 10.43 -14.58 7.21
C LYS A 37 10.25 -13.25 6.49
N VAL A 38 9.01 -12.81 6.24
CA VAL A 38 8.75 -11.46 5.69
C VAL A 38 8.72 -10.35 6.75
N SER A 39 9.02 -10.67 8.01
CA SER A 39 9.09 -9.68 9.08
C SER A 39 10.36 -8.81 8.97
N ALA A 40 10.28 -7.60 9.52
CA ALA A 40 11.44 -6.73 9.65
C ALA A 40 12.57 -7.37 10.48
N ILE A 41 12.24 -8.18 11.48
CA ILE A 41 13.23 -8.85 12.34
C ILE A 41 14.05 -9.86 11.56
N TYR A 42 13.38 -10.72 10.77
CA TYR A 42 14.07 -11.69 9.93
C TYR A 42 15.00 -10.98 8.94
N ARG A 43 14.48 -9.94 8.25
CA ARG A 43 15.27 -9.18 7.30
C ARG A 43 16.49 -8.53 7.94
N LEU A 44 16.31 -7.89 9.10
CA LEU A 44 17.40 -7.19 9.78
C LEU A 44 18.47 -8.16 10.31
N ALA A 45 18.07 -9.30 10.86
CA ALA A 45 18.98 -10.32 11.34
C ALA A 45 19.88 -10.85 10.21
N TYR A 46 19.29 -11.10 9.04
CA TYR A 46 20.02 -11.57 7.86
C TYR A 46 20.92 -10.47 7.27
N LEU A 47 20.43 -9.23 7.17
CA LEU A 47 21.24 -8.08 6.75
C LEU A 47 22.49 -7.94 7.63
N ARG A 48 22.32 -8.00 8.95
CA ARG A 48 23.42 -7.91 9.91
C ARG A 48 24.45 -9.02 9.69
N ASP A 49 24.00 -10.24 9.41
CA ASP A 49 24.90 -11.36 9.14
C ASP A 49 25.68 -11.19 7.82
N ILE A 50 25.04 -10.70 6.75
CA ILE A 50 25.72 -10.31 5.50
C ILE A 50 26.78 -9.24 5.79
N LEU A 51 26.43 -8.19 6.53
CA LEU A 51 27.33 -7.08 6.83
C LEU A 51 28.53 -7.54 7.69
N LYS A 52 28.32 -8.40 8.69
CA LYS A 52 29.39 -9.00 9.50
C LYS A 52 30.33 -9.85 8.67
N ARG A 53 29.80 -10.69 7.77
CA ARG A 53 30.61 -11.50 6.84
C ARG A 53 31.38 -10.66 5.83
N LYS A 54 30.91 -9.47 5.45
CA LYS A 54 31.62 -8.59 4.51
C LYS A 54 32.63 -7.63 5.18
N ARG A 55 32.37 -7.18 6.41
CA ARG A 55 33.17 -6.14 7.09
C ARG A 55 33.93 -6.60 8.33
N GLY A 56 33.63 -7.78 8.87
CA GLY A 56 34.26 -8.28 10.09
C GLY A 56 35.77 -8.44 9.93
N LEU A 57 36.52 -8.08 10.97
CA LEU A 57 37.98 -8.23 11.03
C LEU A 57 38.40 -9.68 10.71
N LEU A 58 37.64 -10.65 11.24
CA LEU A 58 37.82 -12.08 10.99
C LEU A 58 37.57 -12.49 9.53
N SER A 59 36.65 -11.85 8.82
CA SER A 59 36.38 -12.12 7.39
C SER A 59 37.51 -11.63 6.48
N ARG A 60 38.18 -10.54 6.87
CA ARG A 60 39.38 -10.04 6.17
C ARG A 60 40.59 -10.95 6.39
N ILE A 61 40.66 -11.63 7.53
CA ILE A 61 41.78 -12.52 7.91
C ILE A 61 41.55 -13.94 7.38
N PHE A 62 40.36 -14.48 7.59
CA PHE A 62 39.93 -15.79 7.12
C PHE A 62 38.92 -15.57 6.02
N LYS A 63 39.26 -15.88 4.75
CA LYS A 63 38.34 -15.78 3.61
C LYS A 63 37.04 -16.53 3.90
N THR A 64 36.05 -15.86 4.47
CA THR A 64 34.77 -16.47 4.81
C THR A 64 34.01 -16.79 3.54
N LYS A 65 33.42 -17.99 3.46
CA LYS A 65 32.55 -18.39 2.34
C LYS A 65 31.43 -17.34 2.21
N GLY A 66 31.26 -16.82 0.99
CA GLY A 66 30.18 -15.89 0.67
C GLY A 66 28.80 -16.53 0.88
N THR A 67 27.75 -15.70 0.84
CA THR A 67 26.37 -16.18 0.83
C THR A 67 26.13 -17.00 -0.45
N SER A 68 25.48 -18.16 -0.34
CA SER A 68 25.08 -18.96 -1.50
C SER A 68 24.07 -18.19 -2.37
N ILE A 69 23.98 -18.53 -3.65
CA ILE A 69 23.03 -17.88 -4.58
C ILE A 69 21.59 -18.21 -4.14
N GLU A 70 21.37 -19.44 -3.68
CA GLU A 70 20.09 -19.92 -3.19
C GLU A 70 19.64 -19.14 -1.96
N ASP A 71 20.53 -18.96 -0.97
CA ASP A 71 20.21 -18.20 0.25
C ASP A 71 19.95 -16.72 -0.07
N LEU A 72 20.72 -16.13 -0.98
CA LEU A 72 20.56 -14.73 -1.38
C LEU A 72 19.26 -14.51 -2.16
N THR A 73 18.85 -15.49 -2.98
CA THR A 73 17.58 -15.47 -3.71
C THR A 73 16.40 -15.57 -2.75
N ALA A 74 16.44 -16.53 -1.81
CA ALA A 74 15.41 -16.68 -0.80
C ALA A 74 15.31 -15.43 0.09
N TYR A 75 16.44 -14.81 0.41
CA TYR A 75 16.47 -13.55 1.14
C TYR A 75 15.87 -12.40 0.34
N SER A 76 16.22 -12.29 -0.95
CA SER A 76 15.67 -11.27 -1.86
C SER A 76 14.14 -11.33 -1.94
N ASP A 77 13.56 -12.53 -2.03
CA ASP A 77 12.10 -12.71 -2.00
C ASP A 77 11.48 -12.04 -0.76
N THR A 78 12.07 -12.25 0.42
CA THR A 78 11.56 -11.61 1.63
C THR A 78 11.58 -10.09 1.54
N VAL A 79 12.63 -9.49 0.96
CA VAL A 79 12.78 -8.03 0.85
C VAL A 79 11.80 -7.44 -0.15
N PHE A 80 11.64 -8.09 -1.31
CA PHE A 80 10.73 -7.64 -2.36
C PHE A 80 9.26 -7.89 -2.04
N ARG A 81 8.93 -8.77 -1.07
CA ARG A 81 7.57 -8.93 -0.49
C ARG A 81 7.17 -7.85 0.53
N CYS A 82 8.04 -6.88 0.80
CA CYS A 82 7.71 -5.72 1.63
C CYS A 82 6.83 -4.71 0.85
N THR A 83 5.75 -4.23 1.46
CA THR A 83 4.93 -3.14 0.87
C THR A 83 5.55 -1.75 1.01
N LEU A 84 6.68 -1.63 1.73
CA LEU A 84 7.36 -0.37 2.06
C LEU A 84 6.47 0.65 2.79
N CYS A 85 5.39 0.19 3.44
CA CYS A 85 4.40 1.08 4.04
C CYS A 85 4.87 1.84 5.29
N GLY A 86 6.02 1.50 5.88
CA GLY A 86 6.57 2.19 7.06
C GLY A 86 5.89 1.88 8.40
N ASN A 87 4.90 0.98 8.48
CA ASN A 87 4.24 0.74 9.77
C ASN A 87 5.20 0.18 10.84
N CYS A 88 6.20 -0.60 10.41
CA CYS A 88 7.21 -1.21 11.28
C CYS A 88 8.13 -0.20 11.98
N GLN A 89 8.43 0.95 11.34
CA GLN A 89 9.26 2.00 11.94
C GLN A 89 8.47 2.83 12.95
N GLU A 90 7.19 3.13 12.68
CA GLU A 90 6.36 3.93 13.61
C GLU A 90 6.21 3.27 14.98
N VAL A 91 6.14 1.94 14.99
CA VAL A 91 6.00 1.16 16.23
C VAL A 91 7.33 0.74 16.85
N CYS A 92 8.48 1.13 16.27
CA CYS A 92 9.78 0.69 16.74
C CYS A 92 10.16 1.44 18.04
N PRO A 93 10.30 0.77 19.19
CA PRO A 93 10.56 1.43 20.47
C PRO A 93 11.96 2.06 20.55
N VAL A 94 12.88 1.66 19.67
CA VAL A 94 14.25 2.16 19.58
C VAL A 94 14.48 3.05 18.35
N GLY A 95 13.41 3.41 17.62
CA GLY A 95 13.46 4.40 16.55
C GLY A 95 14.25 3.98 15.30
N ILE A 96 14.26 2.69 14.93
CA ILE A 96 14.96 2.23 13.72
C ILE A 96 14.16 2.64 12.47
N HIS A 97 14.82 3.34 11.53
CA HIS A 97 14.26 3.72 10.22
C HIS A 97 14.23 2.54 9.24
N LEU A 98 13.40 1.54 9.57
CA LEU A 98 13.34 0.28 8.84
C LEU A 98 12.99 0.46 7.35
N LYS A 99 12.17 1.45 6.98
CA LYS A 99 11.80 1.68 5.56
C LYS A 99 13.04 2.00 4.72
N ASP A 100 13.92 2.87 5.21
CA ASP A 100 15.12 3.31 4.50
C ASP A 100 16.13 2.18 4.36
N LEU A 101 16.27 1.35 5.41
CA LEU A 101 17.07 0.13 5.34
C LEU A 101 16.57 -0.83 4.25
N TRP A 102 15.25 -1.00 4.09
CA TRP A 102 14.69 -1.84 3.03
C TRP A 102 14.90 -1.26 1.63
N LEU A 103 14.81 0.06 1.48
CA LEU A 103 15.08 0.74 0.20
C LEU A 103 16.54 0.53 -0.23
N ASN A 104 17.48 0.81 0.67
CA ASN A 104 18.92 0.59 0.43
C ASN A 104 19.21 -0.88 0.11
N LEU A 105 18.61 -1.79 0.88
CA LEU A 105 18.77 -3.22 0.66
C LEU A 105 18.24 -3.67 -0.71
N ARG A 106 17.12 -3.10 -1.19
CA ARG A 106 16.64 -3.40 -2.55
C ARG A 106 17.62 -2.94 -3.61
N GLN A 107 18.20 -1.75 -3.47
CA GLN A 107 19.22 -1.25 -4.40
C GLN A 107 20.48 -2.12 -4.41
N ASP A 108 20.93 -2.54 -3.23
CA ASP A 108 22.04 -3.49 -3.09
C ASP A 108 21.76 -4.82 -3.79
N LEU A 109 20.57 -5.39 -3.59
CA LEU A 109 20.13 -6.64 -4.21
C LEU A 109 20.03 -6.51 -5.74
N VAL A 110 19.54 -5.36 -6.24
CA VAL A 110 19.53 -5.06 -7.68
C VAL A 110 20.94 -5.06 -8.27
N ARG A 111 21.88 -4.37 -7.63
CA ARG A 111 23.27 -4.29 -8.10
C ARG A 111 24.00 -5.63 -8.07
N GLU A 112 23.62 -6.53 -7.15
CA GLU A 112 24.17 -7.89 -7.08
C GLU A 112 23.42 -8.88 -8.00
N GLY A 113 22.47 -8.41 -8.83
CA GLY A 113 21.72 -9.27 -9.76
C GLY A 113 20.70 -10.19 -9.09
N SER A 114 20.35 -9.94 -7.82
CA SER A 114 19.52 -10.82 -7.00
C SER A 114 18.15 -10.18 -6.71
N PHE A 115 17.28 -10.14 -7.71
CA PHE A 115 15.97 -9.50 -7.63
C PHE A 115 14.91 -10.23 -8.47
N PRO A 116 13.61 -10.03 -8.20
CA PRO A 116 12.55 -10.67 -8.99
C PRO A 116 12.52 -10.15 -10.43
N LYS A 117 12.23 -11.02 -11.41
CA LYS A 117 12.11 -10.67 -12.84
C LYS A 117 11.19 -9.46 -13.12
N LYS A 118 10.17 -9.25 -12.28
CA LYS A 118 9.28 -8.08 -12.40
C LYS A 118 10.03 -6.74 -12.37
N ILE A 119 11.18 -6.66 -11.69
CA ILE A 119 12.00 -5.44 -11.66
C ILE A 119 12.57 -5.13 -13.06
N GLU A 120 12.88 -6.14 -13.87
CA GLU A 120 13.29 -5.95 -15.27
C GLU A 120 12.17 -5.33 -16.10
N MET A 121 10.92 -5.77 -15.91
CA MET A 121 9.75 -5.18 -16.56
C MET A 121 9.54 -3.72 -16.16
N ILE A 122 9.68 -3.39 -14.87
CA ILE A 122 9.59 -1.99 -14.40
C ILE A 122 10.70 -1.14 -15.04
N LYS A 123 11.92 -1.68 -15.11
CA LYS A 123 13.05 -1.02 -15.75
C LYS A 123 12.76 -0.75 -17.23
N GLY A 124 12.34 -1.76 -17.98
CA GLY A 124 12.03 -1.64 -19.42
C GLY A 124 10.94 -0.60 -19.70
N ASN A 125 9.80 -0.70 -19.02
CA ASN A 125 8.69 0.24 -19.21
C ASN A 125 9.10 1.70 -18.96
N LEU A 126 9.90 1.94 -17.91
CA LEU A 126 10.37 3.29 -17.59
C LEU A 126 11.47 3.75 -18.54
N ASP A 127 12.34 2.86 -18.99
CA ASP A 127 13.39 3.19 -19.95
C ASP A 127 12.82 3.55 -21.33
N GLU A 128 11.79 2.84 -21.78
CA GLU A 128 11.20 3.02 -23.10
C GLU A 128 10.10 4.09 -23.11
N SER A 129 9.11 3.97 -22.22
CA SER A 129 7.88 4.76 -22.29
C SER A 129 7.81 5.87 -21.23
N ARG A 130 8.81 5.96 -20.34
CA ARG A 130 8.86 6.92 -19.22
C ARG A 130 7.66 6.84 -18.25
N ASN A 131 6.89 5.75 -18.32
CA ASN A 131 5.72 5.47 -17.48
C ASN A 131 5.64 3.97 -17.11
N VAL A 132 4.80 3.60 -16.15
CA VAL A 132 4.76 2.21 -15.63
C VAL A 132 3.89 1.25 -16.43
N PHE A 133 3.08 1.76 -17.36
CA PHE A 133 2.11 0.99 -18.15
C PHE A 133 2.61 0.62 -19.55
N ALA A 134 3.75 1.18 -19.97
CA ALA A 134 4.30 1.03 -21.32
C ALA A 134 3.38 1.62 -22.42
N GLU A 135 2.54 2.58 -22.06
CA GLU A 135 1.70 3.34 -23.00
C GLU A 135 2.50 4.48 -23.64
N ASP A 136 1.98 5.08 -24.71
CA ASP A 136 2.55 6.31 -25.26
C ASP A 136 2.48 7.43 -24.22
N ASN A 137 3.58 8.17 -24.04
CA ASN A 137 3.59 9.24 -23.08
C ASN A 137 2.72 10.43 -23.53
N GLU A 138 2.51 10.61 -24.83
CA GLU A 138 1.66 11.67 -25.39
C GLU A 138 0.18 11.51 -24.98
N GLU A 139 -0.29 10.28 -24.77
CA GLU A 139 -1.67 9.95 -24.36
C GLU A 139 -1.99 10.29 -22.89
N ARG A 140 -1.03 10.87 -22.15
CA ARG A 140 -1.15 11.08 -20.71
C ARG A 140 -2.32 11.98 -20.28
N ALA A 141 -2.74 12.87 -21.17
CA ALA A 141 -3.84 13.81 -20.92
C ALA A 141 -5.18 13.35 -21.51
N ASP A 142 -5.25 12.17 -22.11
CA ASP A 142 -6.45 11.71 -22.85
C ASP A 142 -7.67 11.54 -21.95
N TRP A 143 -7.47 11.29 -20.65
CA TRP A 143 -8.55 11.27 -19.66
C TRP A 143 -9.37 12.58 -19.62
N VAL A 144 -8.83 13.69 -20.13
CA VAL A 144 -9.57 14.95 -20.23
C VAL A 144 -10.72 14.84 -21.23
N GLU A 145 -10.62 13.98 -22.25
CA GLU A 145 -11.68 13.77 -23.24
C GLU A 145 -12.94 13.13 -22.62
N ASP A 146 -12.76 12.35 -21.54
CA ASP A 146 -13.85 11.73 -20.79
C ASP A 146 -14.59 12.72 -19.86
N MET A 147 -14.11 13.96 -19.74
CA MET A 147 -14.75 14.98 -18.92
C MET A 147 -16.03 15.50 -19.58
N ARG A 148 -17.08 15.65 -18.77
CA ARG A 148 -18.37 16.21 -19.24
C ARG A 148 -18.21 17.61 -19.85
N ASN A 149 -17.32 18.42 -19.29
CA ASN A 149 -17.04 19.78 -19.72
C ASN A 149 -15.54 19.96 -20.07
N ALA A 150 -15.01 19.08 -20.90
CA ALA A 150 -13.62 19.13 -21.34
C ALA A 150 -13.28 20.48 -22.02
N PRO A 151 -12.24 21.21 -21.58
CA PRO A 151 -11.78 22.40 -22.30
C PRO A 151 -11.11 22.00 -23.62
N LYS A 152 -11.30 22.80 -24.68
CA LYS A 152 -10.71 22.52 -26.02
C LYS A 152 -9.19 22.37 -26.03
N HIS A 153 -8.50 22.97 -25.07
CA HIS A 153 -7.04 22.90 -24.96
C HIS A 153 -6.55 21.77 -24.03
N GLY A 154 -7.45 20.90 -23.55
CA GLY A 154 -7.08 19.72 -22.75
C GLY A 154 -6.36 20.04 -21.42
N PHE A 155 -6.52 21.25 -20.87
CA PHE A 155 -5.70 21.79 -19.76
C PHE A 155 -4.19 21.92 -20.04
N ILE A 156 -3.73 21.68 -21.27
CA ILE A 156 -2.33 21.89 -21.66
C ILE A 156 -2.18 23.33 -22.16
N LYS A 157 -1.61 24.19 -21.31
CA LYS A 157 -1.38 25.61 -21.58
C LYS A 157 0.11 25.87 -21.70
N LYS A 158 0.46 26.94 -22.42
CA LYS A 158 1.87 27.34 -22.57
C LYS A 158 2.50 27.76 -21.23
N ARG A 159 1.74 28.49 -20.40
CA ARG A 159 2.17 28.92 -19.07
C ARG A 159 1.01 28.95 -18.09
N ASP A 160 1.31 28.67 -16.83
CA ASP A 160 0.41 28.79 -15.70
C ASP A 160 1.22 28.89 -14.39
N ASP A 161 0.66 29.46 -13.33
CA ASP A 161 1.27 29.49 -12.01
C ASP A 161 1.18 28.12 -11.30
N ILE A 162 0.22 27.28 -11.69
CA ILE A 162 -0.01 25.95 -11.09
C ILE A 162 0.12 24.85 -12.15
N VAL A 163 0.94 23.84 -11.87
CA VAL A 163 0.93 22.57 -12.60
C VAL A 163 0.21 21.51 -11.78
N TYR A 164 -0.76 20.83 -12.39
CA TYR A 164 -1.29 19.57 -11.84
C TYR A 164 -0.48 18.41 -12.42
N PHE A 165 0.32 17.76 -11.56
CA PHE A 165 1.06 16.55 -11.89
C PHE A 165 0.14 15.33 -11.70
N THR A 166 -0.24 14.71 -12.82
CA THR A 166 -1.30 13.70 -12.87
C THR A 166 -0.81 12.37 -12.28
N GLY A 167 0.38 11.95 -12.66
CA GLY A 167 0.96 10.65 -12.32
C GLY A 167 0.42 9.51 -13.18
N CYS A 168 1.18 8.41 -13.25
CA CYS A 168 0.92 7.35 -14.23
C CYS A 168 -0.40 6.59 -13.99
N VAL A 169 -0.74 6.24 -12.75
CA VAL A 169 -1.95 5.43 -12.47
C VAL A 169 -3.22 6.21 -12.81
N ALA A 170 -3.28 7.47 -12.39
CA ALA A 170 -4.42 8.34 -12.67
C ALA A 170 -4.59 8.60 -14.19
N ALA A 171 -3.48 8.74 -14.92
CA ALA A 171 -3.50 9.01 -16.35
C ALA A 171 -3.92 7.78 -17.18
N TYR A 172 -3.32 6.61 -16.92
CA TYR A 172 -3.41 5.46 -17.83
C TYR A 172 -4.31 4.33 -17.34
N PHE A 173 -4.63 4.23 -16.05
CA PHE A 173 -5.46 3.15 -15.55
C PHE A 173 -6.94 3.58 -15.55
N PRO A 174 -7.82 3.01 -16.40
CA PRO A 174 -9.16 3.55 -16.59
C PRO A 174 -10.00 3.65 -15.31
N LEU A 175 -9.88 2.68 -14.40
CA LEU A 175 -10.58 2.70 -13.11
C LEU A 175 -10.14 3.85 -12.18
N ALA A 176 -8.97 4.43 -12.43
CA ALA A 176 -8.41 5.54 -11.66
C ALA A 176 -8.59 6.90 -12.33
N GLN A 177 -8.96 6.98 -13.62
CA GLN A 177 -9.15 8.25 -14.34
C GLN A 177 -10.26 9.14 -13.76
N LYS A 178 -11.20 8.56 -13.00
CA LYS A 178 -12.16 9.35 -12.19
C LYS A 178 -11.49 10.29 -11.18
N ILE A 179 -10.26 10.01 -10.75
CA ILE A 179 -9.51 10.83 -9.79
C ILE A 179 -9.07 12.17 -10.42
N PRO A 180 -8.31 12.19 -11.53
CA PRO A 180 -7.89 13.44 -12.17
C PRO A 180 -9.07 14.23 -12.72
N ILE A 181 -10.10 13.55 -13.25
CA ILE A 181 -11.36 14.20 -13.68
C ILE A 181 -12.00 14.95 -12.50
N ALA A 182 -12.22 14.28 -11.37
CA ALA A 182 -12.85 14.91 -10.22
C ALA A 182 -12.03 16.09 -9.68
N LEU A 183 -10.71 15.97 -9.62
CA LEU A 183 -9.86 17.08 -9.19
C LEU A 183 -9.95 18.26 -10.16
N ALA A 184 -9.84 18.01 -11.47
CA ALA A 184 -9.94 19.07 -12.49
C ALA A 184 -11.29 19.79 -12.44
N GLU A 185 -12.40 19.06 -12.28
CA GLU A 185 -13.74 19.65 -12.14
C GLU A 185 -13.86 20.50 -10.86
N ILE A 186 -13.30 20.05 -9.74
CA ILE A 186 -13.27 20.84 -8.50
C ILE A 186 -12.45 22.12 -8.69
N LEU A 187 -11.29 22.04 -9.33
CA LEU A 187 -10.44 23.21 -9.59
C LEU A 187 -11.13 24.22 -10.52
N GLN A 188 -11.80 23.75 -11.58
CA GLN A 188 -12.62 24.60 -12.45
C GLN A 188 -13.76 25.28 -11.68
N ALA A 189 -14.49 24.52 -10.87
CA ALA A 189 -15.59 25.05 -10.05
C ALA A 189 -15.09 26.08 -9.01
N ALA A 190 -13.89 25.89 -8.49
CA ALA A 190 -13.21 26.81 -7.59
C ALA A 190 -12.52 27.98 -8.29
N GLN A 191 -12.57 28.05 -9.63
CA GLN A 191 -11.88 29.05 -10.47
C GLN A 191 -10.37 29.09 -10.21
N ALA A 192 -9.79 27.95 -9.82
CA ALA A 192 -8.35 27.78 -9.65
C ALA A 192 -7.75 27.37 -10.99
N ASP A 193 -7.05 28.30 -11.64
CA ASP A 193 -6.42 28.02 -12.93
C ASP A 193 -5.19 27.12 -12.76
N PHE A 194 -5.04 26.15 -13.66
CA PHE A 194 -3.91 25.22 -13.66
C PHE A 194 -3.60 24.71 -15.06
N THR A 195 -2.41 24.14 -15.24
CA THR A 195 -2.03 23.43 -16.46
C THR A 195 -1.54 22.01 -16.19
N LEU A 196 -1.78 21.12 -17.16
CA LEU A 196 -1.13 19.81 -17.23
C LEU A 196 0.18 19.90 -18.00
N LEU A 197 1.09 18.98 -17.70
CA LEU A 197 2.32 18.77 -18.48
C LEU A 197 2.07 17.95 -19.76
N GLY A 198 1.00 17.13 -19.81
CA GLY A 198 0.73 16.23 -20.95
C GLY A 198 1.89 15.25 -21.16
N GLY A 199 2.29 15.05 -22.42
CA GLY A 199 3.43 14.22 -22.80
C GLY A 199 4.78 14.62 -22.20
N ASP A 200 4.92 15.85 -21.69
CA ASP A 200 6.14 16.27 -20.99
C ASP A 200 6.23 15.68 -19.56
N GLU A 201 5.16 15.10 -19.00
CA GLU A 201 5.22 14.51 -17.66
C GLU A 201 5.81 13.10 -17.72
N TRP A 202 6.98 12.92 -17.13
CA TRP A 202 7.54 11.59 -16.92
C TRP A 202 7.15 11.05 -15.54
N CYS A 203 7.25 9.73 -15.36
CA CYS A 203 7.02 9.10 -14.07
C CYS A 203 7.75 9.83 -12.94
N CYS A 204 7.09 10.02 -11.80
CA CYS A 204 7.69 10.69 -10.64
C CYS A 204 8.95 9.99 -10.10
N GLY A 205 9.20 8.72 -10.44
CA GLY A 205 10.34 7.94 -9.97
C GLY A 205 10.06 7.05 -8.76
N PHE A 206 8.88 7.12 -8.15
CA PHE A 206 8.51 6.26 -7.02
C PHE A 206 8.67 4.75 -7.30
N PRO A 207 8.31 4.23 -8.49
CA PRO A 207 8.57 2.82 -8.81
C PRO A 207 10.06 2.49 -8.91
N LEU A 208 10.93 3.41 -9.35
CA LEU A 208 12.38 3.20 -9.37
C LEU A 208 12.92 3.05 -7.93
N LEU A 209 12.47 3.91 -7.02
CA LEU A 209 12.82 3.85 -5.61
C LEU A 209 12.46 2.51 -5.00
N GLY A 210 11.19 2.09 -5.13
CA GLY A 210 10.72 0.80 -4.64
C GLY A 210 11.37 -0.40 -5.34
N ALA A 211 11.90 -0.24 -6.55
CA ALA A 211 12.54 -1.29 -7.31
C ALA A 211 14.03 -1.45 -6.97
N GLY A 212 14.66 -0.47 -6.31
CA GLY A 212 16.12 -0.43 -6.15
C GLY A 212 16.85 0.08 -7.41
N LEU A 213 16.17 0.86 -8.26
CA LEU A 213 16.66 1.37 -9.55
C LEU A 213 16.95 2.89 -9.50
N MET A 214 17.30 3.43 -8.34
CA MET A 214 17.54 4.88 -8.17
C MET A 214 18.71 5.43 -8.99
N ASP A 215 19.56 4.56 -9.53
CA ASP A 215 20.62 4.95 -10.46
C ASP A 215 20.04 5.58 -11.77
N MET A 216 18.78 5.28 -12.13
CA MET A 216 18.07 5.88 -13.28
C MET A 216 17.34 7.20 -12.96
N PHE A 217 17.21 7.55 -11.67
CA PHE A 217 16.24 8.57 -11.25
C PHE A 217 16.64 10.00 -11.62
N SER A 218 17.94 10.31 -11.74
CA SER A 218 18.41 11.68 -11.99
C SER A 218 17.83 12.26 -13.27
N GLU A 219 17.75 11.47 -14.34
CA GLU A 219 17.19 11.89 -15.64
C GLU A 219 15.71 12.27 -15.50
N PHE A 220 14.90 11.41 -14.84
CA PHE A 220 13.49 11.66 -14.59
C PHE A 220 13.26 12.94 -13.78
N ARG A 221 14.07 13.12 -12.73
CA ARG A 221 13.98 14.30 -11.87
C ARG A 221 14.30 15.57 -12.64
N GLU A 222 15.40 15.59 -13.38
CA GLU A 222 15.85 16.76 -14.13
C GLU A 222 14.86 17.14 -15.23
N HIS A 223 14.36 16.15 -15.98
CA HIS A 223 13.33 16.34 -16.99
C HIS A 223 12.06 16.95 -16.40
N ASN A 224 11.50 16.32 -15.36
CA ASN A 224 10.26 16.78 -14.73
C ASN A 224 10.37 18.19 -14.13
N ILE A 225 11.50 18.52 -13.49
CA ILE A 225 11.77 19.88 -12.98
C ILE A 225 11.84 20.87 -14.15
N GLY A 226 12.52 20.50 -15.25
CA GLY A 226 12.62 21.30 -16.46
C GLY A 226 11.25 21.57 -17.09
N ALA A 227 10.42 20.53 -17.23
CA ALA A 227 9.07 20.61 -17.78
C ALA A 227 8.17 21.55 -16.96
N VAL A 228 8.17 21.43 -15.63
CA VAL A 228 7.42 22.32 -14.75
C VAL A 228 7.90 23.77 -14.87
N LYS A 229 9.23 24.00 -14.86
CA LYS A 229 9.80 25.35 -15.00
C LYS A 229 9.52 25.97 -16.36
N ALA A 230 9.46 25.17 -17.43
CA ALA A 230 9.12 25.64 -18.77
C ALA A 230 7.68 26.18 -18.86
N ARG A 231 6.75 25.62 -18.07
CA ARG A 231 5.39 26.16 -17.89
C ARG A 231 5.35 27.44 -17.04
N GLY A 232 6.46 27.83 -16.40
CA GLY A 232 6.53 28.99 -15.52
C GLY A 232 5.81 28.81 -14.18
N ALA A 233 5.52 27.56 -13.81
CA ALA A 233 4.77 27.26 -12.61
C ALA A 233 5.55 27.55 -11.33
N LYS A 234 4.86 28.12 -10.36
CA LYS A 234 5.37 28.40 -9.00
C LYS A 234 5.00 27.27 -8.03
N ARG A 235 3.94 26.53 -8.34
CA ARG A 235 3.42 25.45 -7.51
C ARG A 235 3.09 24.21 -8.34
N VAL A 236 3.36 23.03 -7.80
CA VAL A 236 2.93 21.73 -8.34
C VAL A 236 1.95 21.07 -7.37
N VAL A 237 0.79 20.67 -7.88
CA VAL A 237 -0.26 19.96 -7.13
C VAL A 237 -0.28 18.49 -7.54
N PHE A 238 -0.43 17.60 -6.56
CA PHE A 238 -0.42 16.15 -6.77
C PHE A 238 -1.66 15.49 -6.17
N ALA A 239 -2.39 14.71 -6.96
CA ALA A 239 -3.46 13.84 -6.42
C ALA A 239 -2.92 12.52 -5.86
N CYS A 240 -1.72 12.12 -6.28
CA CYS A 240 -1.09 10.87 -5.88
C CYS A 240 -0.19 11.08 -4.64
N PRO A 241 -0.47 10.40 -3.51
CA PRO A 241 0.38 10.38 -2.31
C PRO A 241 1.85 10.07 -2.61
N SER A 242 2.10 9.06 -3.44
CA SER A 242 3.44 8.58 -3.74
C SER A 242 4.21 9.56 -4.63
N CYS A 243 3.54 10.23 -5.59
CA CYS A 243 4.15 11.30 -6.38
C CYS A 243 4.54 12.49 -5.50
N PHE A 244 3.63 12.93 -4.62
CA PHE A 244 3.90 14.02 -3.68
C PHE A 244 5.07 13.68 -2.75
N GLN A 245 5.08 12.49 -2.14
CA GLN A 245 6.18 12.04 -1.29
C GLN A 245 7.51 12.05 -2.07
N MET A 246 7.51 11.50 -3.28
CA MET A 246 8.71 11.40 -4.11
C MET A 246 9.28 12.78 -4.43
N TRP A 247 8.43 13.75 -4.80
CA TRP A 247 8.87 15.12 -5.04
C TRP A 247 9.43 15.76 -3.78
N ARG A 248 8.73 15.63 -2.66
CA ARG A 248 9.16 16.23 -1.40
C ARG A 248 10.50 15.70 -0.89
N GLU A 249 10.76 14.39 -1.03
CA GLU A 249 11.96 13.75 -0.47
C GLU A 249 13.15 13.74 -1.43
N HIS A 250 12.89 13.77 -2.76
CA HIS A 250 13.92 13.51 -3.76
C HIS A 250 14.02 14.56 -4.88
N TYR A 251 13.10 15.53 -4.96
CA TYR A 251 13.16 16.63 -5.92
C TYR A 251 13.55 17.94 -5.23
N ASP A 252 14.83 18.29 -5.30
CA ASP A 252 15.30 19.63 -4.91
C ASP A 252 15.00 20.65 -6.03
N SER A 253 13.72 20.99 -6.17
CA SER A 253 13.24 21.81 -7.30
C SER A 253 13.24 23.31 -7.02
N GLY A 254 13.14 23.69 -5.73
CA GLY A 254 12.82 25.05 -5.28
C GLY A 254 11.38 25.49 -5.60
N ILE A 255 10.54 24.58 -6.11
CA ILE A 255 9.15 24.84 -6.49
C ILE A 255 8.25 24.46 -5.32
N GLU A 256 7.22 25.25 -5.07
CA GLU A 256 6.24 24.91 -4.04
C GLU A 256 5.47 23.65 -4.45
N ILE A 257 5.23 22.74 -3.51
CA ILE A 257 4.47 21.52 -3.76
C ILE A 257 3.33 21.37 -2.76
N ALA A 258 2.20 20.84 -3.23
CA ALA A 258 1.06 20.52 -2.38
C ALA A 258 0.42 19.20 -2.81
N HIS A 259 0.05 18.36 -1.84
CA HIS A 259 -0.91 17.30 -2.13
C HIS A 259 -2.29 17.92 -2.34
N ALA A 260 -3.13 17.32 -3.19
CA ALA A 260 -4.45 17.80 -3.52
C ALA A 260 -5.30 18.06 -2.27
N SER A 261 -5.17 17.24 -1.23
CA SER A 261 -5.89 17.48 0.04
C SER A 261 -5.51 18.82 0.69
N GLN A 262 -4.23 19.21 0.68
CA GLN A 262 -3.77 20.48 1.26
C GLN A 262 -4.24 21.64 0.39
N PHE A 263 -4.14 21.50 -0.94
CA PHE A 263 -4.59 22.55 -1.84
C PHE A 263 -6.12 22.74 -1.78
N LEU A 264 -6.89 21.66 -1.71
CA LEU A 264 -8.34 21.71 -1.55
C LEU A 264 -8.75 22.28 -0.19
N GLU A 265 -7.99 22.01 0.88
CA GLU A 265 -8.21 22.63 2.19
C GLU A 265 -8.06 24.15 2.11
N GLU A 266 -7.00 24.64 1.46
CA GLU A 266 -6.79 26.08 1.24
C GLU A 266 -7.94 26.71 0.43
N LEU A 267 -8.48 26.01 -0.57
CA LEU A 267 -9.60 26.48 -1.38
C LEU A 267 -10.92 26.45 -0.59
N ALA A 268 -11.13 25.43 0.23
CA ALA A 268 -12.30 25.31 1.10
C ALA A 268 -12.34 26.42 2.15
N ILE A 269 -11.22 26.68 2.84
CA ILE A 269 -11.09 27.74 3.86
C ILE A 269 -11.41 29.12 3.28
N ARG A 270 -11.01 29.38 2.03
CA ARG A 270 -11.28 30.64 1.32
C ARG A 270 -12.70 30.72 0.74
N GLY A 271 -13.52 29.68 0.90
CA GLY A 271 -14.88 29.62 0.35
C GLY A 271 -14.94 29.52 -1.17
N ALA A 272 -13.85 29.11 -1.82
CA ALA A 272 -13.78 29.02 -3.28
C ALA A 272 -14.52 27.79 -3.82
N ILE A 273 -14.59 26.70 -3.05
CA ILE A 273 -15.27 25.47 -3.47
C ILE A 273 -16.78 25.62 -3.25
N PRO A 274 -17.62 25.53 -4.31
CA PRO A 274 -19.07 25.62 -4.18
C PRO A 274 -19.66 24.29 -3.72
N PHE A 275 -19.47 23.96 -2.44
CA PHE A 275 -19.96 22.70 -1.89
C PHE A 275 -21.48 22.56 -2.02
N LYS A 276 -21.92 21.32 -2.31
CA LYS A 276 -23.32 20.92 -2.25
C LYS A 276 -23.55 20.10 -0.99
N GLU A 277 -24.70 20.31 -0.36
CA GLU A 277 -25.11 19.48 0.77
C GLU A 277 -25.19 18.01 0.34
N THR A 278 -24.51 17.15 1.10
CA THR A 278 -24.35 15.73 0.81
C THR A 278 -24.51 14.94 2.10
N ASN A 279 -25.64 14.27 2.27
CA ASN A 279 -25.95 13.51 3.48
C ASN A 279 -25.34 12.11 3.45
N LEU A 280 -24.01 12.03 3.57
CA LEU A 280 -23.25 10.77 3.58
C LEU A 280 -22.46 10.61 4.89
N THR A 281 -22.38 9.37 5.37
CA THR A 281 -21.39 9.00 6.40
C THR A 281 -20.20 8.35 5.71
N VAL A 282 -19.02 8.90 5.92
CA VAL A 282 -17.78 8.47 5.26
C VAL A 282 -16.69 8.18 6.28
N THR A 283 -15.71 7.38 5.88
CA THR A 283 -14.46 7.18 6.62
C THR A 283 -13.29 7.53 5.72
N TYR A 284 -12.16 7.88 6.32
CA TYR A 284 -10.91 8.13 5.60
C TYR A 284 -9.89 7.01 5.88
N HIS A 285 -9.23 6.54 4.83
CA HIS A 285 -8.13 5.59 4.91
C HIS A 285 -6.83 6.32 4.59
N ASP A 286 -5.99 6.55 5.60
CA ASP A 286 -4.74 7.29 5.46
C ASP A 286 -3.73 6.54 4.56
N PRO A 287 -3.40 7.08 3.37
CA PRO A 287 -2.38 6.48 2.50
C PRO A 287 -1.02 6.53 3.20
N CYS A 288 -0.25 5.44 3.17
CA CYS A 288 1.02 5.38 3.92
C CYS A 288 2.04 6.44 3.49
N ASP A 289 2.08 6.78 2.21
CA ASP A 289 3.02 7.74 1.65
C ASP A 289 2.66 9.19 2.02
N LEU A 290 1.36 9.52 2.11
CA LEU A 290 0.88 10.84 2.56
C LEU A 290 0.92 10.97 4.09
N GLY A 291 0.50 9.90 4.79
CA GLY A 291 0.44 9.86 6.25
C GLY A 291 1.79 9.62 6.90
N ARG A 292 2.29 8.38 6.92
CA ARG A 292 3.57 8.06 7.58
C ARG A 292 4.77 8.68 6.88
N GLY A 293 4.74 8.69 5.55
CA GLY A 293 5.74 9.37 4.73
C GLY A 293 5.64 10.88 4.93
N ALA A 294 4.51 11.46 4.52
CA ALA A 294 4.40 12.91 4.41
C ALA A 294 3.98 13.69 5.67
N ARG A 295 3.51 12.98 6.71
CA ARG A 295 2.91 13.55 7.93
C ARG A 295 1.71 14.46 7.64
N VAL A 296 1.05 14.27 6.49
CA VAL A 296 -0.18 14.97 6.14
C VAL A 296 -1.36 14.09 6.53
N PHE A 297 -2.00 14.44 7.64
CA PHE A 297 -3.14 13.71 8.18
C PHE A 297 -4.42 14.57 8.25
N ASP A 298 -4.29 15.85 8.57
CA ASP A 298 -5.44 16.70 8.86
C ASP A 298 -6.12 17.24 7.59
N ALA A 299 -5.34 17.68 6.61
CA ALA A 299 -5.88 18.28 5.39
C ALA A 299 -6.98 17.44 4.70
N PRO A 300 -6.84 16.11 4.49
CA PRO A 300 -7.93 15.31 3.94
C PRO A 300 -9.21 15.34 4.77
N ARG A 301 -9.07 15.37 6.11
CA ARG A 301 -10.19 15.39 7.05
C ARG A 301 -10.89 16.74 7.05
N GLU A 302 -10.14 17.83 7.01
CA GLU A 302 -10.73 19.17 6.96
C GLU A 302 -11.48 19.41 5.65
N VAL A 303 -10.97 18.92 4.51
CA VAL A 303 -11.71 18.94 3.24
C VAL A 303 -13.02 18.17 3.36
N ILE A 304 -13.01 16.94 3.91
CA ILE A 304 -14.22 16.14 4.08
C ILE A 304 -15.24 16.84 4.99
N ARG A 305 -14.79 17.42 6.13
CA ARG A 305 -15.67 18.12 7.07
C ARG A 305 -16.23 19.43 6.52
N SER A 306 -15.56 20.03 5.54
CA SER A 306 -16.04 21.24 4.87
C SER A 306 -17.26 20.99 3.97
N ILE A 307 -17.56 19.74 3.62
CA ILE A 307 -18.73 19.38 2.82
C ILE A 307 -19.99 19.38 3.71
N PRO A 308 -20.98 20.25 3.46
CA PRO A 308 -22.19 20.31 4.28
C PRO A 308 -22.95 18.98 4.26
N GLY A 309 -23.45 18.53 5.41
CA GLY A 309 -24.21 17.28 5.56
C GLY A 309 -23.34 16.00 5.68
N VAL A 310 -22.04 16.07 5.38
CA VAL A 310 -21.16 14.91 5.49
C VAL A 310 -20.77 14.64 6.93
N LYS A 311 -20.86 13.37 7.34
CA LYS A 311 -20.41 12.88 8.65
C LYS A 311 -19.15 12.03 8.48
N LEU A 312 -18.01 12.54 8.91
CA LEU A 312 -16.78 11.76 9.00
C LEU A 312 -16.77 10.89 10.26
N VAL A 313 -16.56 9.58 10.10
CA VAL A 313 -16.34 8.61 11.17
C VAL A 313 -14.97 7.97 10.95
N GLU A 314 -14.09 8.07 11.94
CA GLU A 314 -12.74 7.50 11.85
C GLU A 314 -12.74 5.98 12.06
N LEU A 315 -11.84 5.29 11.34
CA LEU A 315 -11.49 3.91 11.67
C LEU A 315 -10.73 3.86 13.01
N PRO A 316 -10.83 2.75 13.78
CA PRO A 316 -10.04 2.57 15.00
C PRO A 316 -8.53 2.68 14.78
N ARG A 317 -8.07 2.35 13.57
CA ARG A 317 -6.69 2.49 13.11
C ARG A 317 -6.64 3.55 12.01
N ASN A 318 -6.29 4.76 12.40
CA ASN A 318 -6.16 5.92 11.54
C ASN A 318 -4.77 6.57 11.70
N ARG A 319 -4.49 7.59 10.89
CA ARG A 319 -3.23 8.34 10.87
C ARG A 319 -2.01 7.42 10.75
N GLU A 320 -0.99 7.61 11.58
CA GLU A 320 0.24 6.80 11.57
C GLU A 320 -0.05 5.30 11.81
N ASN A 321 -1.14 4.98 12.53
CA ASN A 321 -1.56 3.62 12.85
C ASN A 321 -2.43 2.96 11.76
N CYS A 322 -2.73 3.67 10.66
CA CYS A 322 -3.58 3.15 9.60
C CYS A 322 -2.98 1.89 8.95
N ARG A 323 -3.82 0.90 8.68
CA ARG A 323 -3.38 -0.35 8.03
C ARG A 323 -2.97 -0.10 6.59
N CYS A 324 -1.95 -0.79 6.12
CA CYS A 324 -1.57 -0.76 4.71
C CYS A 324 -2.64 -1.43 3.84
N CYS A 325 -3.01 -0.79 2.73
CA CYS A 325 -3.91 -1.37 1.72
C CYS A 325 -3.28 -2.52 0.90
N GLY A 326 -1.95 -2.69 0.96
CA GLY A 326 -1.22 -3.74 0.26
C GLY A 326 -0.70 -3.37 -1.15
N GLY A 327 -1.10 -2.23 -1.72
CA GLY A 327 -0.73 -1.85 -3.10
C GLY A 327 0.70 -1.31 -3.30
N GLY A 328 1.42 -1.00 -2.22
CA GLY A 328 2.76 -0.39 -2.29
C GLY A 328 3.91 -1.38 -2.53
N GLY A 329 5.12 -0.85 -2.68
CA GLY A 329 6.35 -1.64 -2.71
C GLY A 329 6.59 -2.43 -3.99
N ASN A 330 5.98 -2.02 -5.11
CA ASN A 330 6.05 -2.71 -6.42
C ASN A 330 5.63 -4.17 -6.41
N LEU A 331 4.86 -4.59 -5.39
CA LEU A 331 4.21 -5.88 -5.39
C LEU A 331 3.26 -5.93 -6.59
N GLY A 332 3.52 -6.81 -7.55
CA GLY A 332 2.56 -7.02 -8.63
C GLY A 332 1.30 -7.66 -8.09
N LYS A 333 0.24 -7.66 -8.90
CA LYS A 333 -0.88 -8.61 -8.80
C LYS A 333 -0.42 -10.09 -9.00
N GLY A 334 0.83 -10.41 -8.69
CA GLY A 334 1.48 -11.71 -8.84
C GLY A 334 1.42 -12.55 -7.56
N GLN A 335 1.09 -11.96 -6.42
CA GLN A 335 0.34 -12.71 -5.43
C GLN A 335 -1.11 -12.51 -5.82
N LYS A 336 -1.68 -13.45 -6.59
CA LYS A 336 -3.13 -13.61 -6.59
C LYS A 336 -3.48 -13.81 -5.14
N GLN A 337 -3.92 -12.74 -4.49
CA GLN A 337 -4.66 -12.88 -3.26
C GLN A 337 -5.77 -13.85 -3.61
N SER A 338 -5.76 -15.02 -2.98
CA SER A 338 -6.74 -16.03 -3.34
C SER A 338 -8.12 -15.41 -3.14
N GLU A 339 -9.13 -15.85 -3.89
CA GLU A 339 -10.49 -15.34 -3.65
C GLU A 339 -10.92 -15.55 -2.19
N GLU A 340 -10.35 -16.56 -1.55
CA GLU A 340 -10.49 -16.87 -0.13
C GLU A 340 -9.84 -15.82 0.78
N ASP A 341 -8.64 -15.32 0.43
CA ASP A 341 -7.99 -14.22 1.14
C ASP A 341 -8.75 -12.90 0.98
N LYS A 342 -9.30 -12.61 -0.21
CA LYS A 342 -10.09 -11.39 -0.46
C LYS A 342 -11.39 -11.41 0.34
N ALA A 343 -12.15 -12.50 0.25
CA ALA A 343 -13.38 -12.68 1.00
C ALA A 343 -13.14 -12.61 2.52
N ARG A 344 -12.00 -13.14 2.97
CA ARG A 344 -11.58 -13.08 4.37
C ARG A 344 -11.25 -11.67 4.83
N ILE A 345 -10.53 -10.88 4.05
CA ILE A 345 -10.27 -9.46 4.39
C ILE A 345 -11.59 -8.70 4.46
N LEU A 346 -12.46 -8.85 3.45
CA LEU A 346 -13.75 -8.19 3.42
C LEU A 346 -14.60 -8.53 4.64
N ALA A 347 -14.65 -9.81 5.04
CA ALA A 347 -15.37 -10.24 6.23
C ALA A 347 -14.83 -9.59 7.52
N LEU A 348 -13.51 -9.44 7.64
CA LEU A 348 -12.89 -8.75 8.76
C LEU A 348 -13.14 -7.25 8.74
N GLU A 349 -13.19 -6.62 7.56
CA GLU A 349 -13.56 -5.21 7.41
C GLU A 349 -15.01 -4.95 7.81
N LEU A 350 -15.94 -5.79 7.36
CA LEU A 350 -17.34 -5.73 7.78
C LEU A 350 -17.49 -5.94 9.29
N ALA A 351 -16.75 -6.88 9.88
CA ALA A 351 -16.74 -7.11 11.33
C ALA A 351 -16.17 -5.90 12.10
N ASN A 352 -15.18 -5.18 11.55
CA ASN A 352 -14.68 -3.94 12.15
C ASN A 352 -15.70 -2.79 12.03
N ALA A 353 -16.44 -2.72 10.93
CA ALA A 353 -17.52 -1.74 10.76
C ALA A 353 -18.74 -2.05 11.65
N LEU A 354 -18.87 -3.29 12.13
CA LEU A 354 -19.93 -3.75 13.01
C LEU A 354 -19.37 -4.11 14.41
N PRO A 355 -19.25 -3.13 15.33
CA PRO A 355 -18.67 -3.35 16.64
C PRO A 355 -19.38 -4.45 17.42
N ASN A 356 -18.62 -5.18 18.26
CA ASN A 356 -19.02 -6.37 19.03
C ASN A 356 -19.30 -7.63 18.17
N THR A 357 -18.81 -7.70 16.94
CA THR A 357 -18.80 -8.97 16.19
C THR A 357 -17.88 -9.98 16.90
N ALA A 358 -18.47 -11.06 17.43
CA ALA A 358 -17.77 -12.07 18.22
C ALA A 358 -17.28 -13.25 17.38
N LYS A 359 -18.01 -13.61 16.32
CA LYS A 359 -17.66 -14.70 15.39
C LYS A 359 -18.05 -14.34 13.97
N ILE A 360 -17.28 -14.87 13.02
CA ILE A 360 -17.56 -14.81 11.59
C ILE A 360 -17.62 -16.24 11.08
N LYS A 361 -18.66 -16.60 10.33
CA LYS A 361 -18.71 -17.82 9.52
C LYS A 361 -18.62 -17.40 8.06
N LEU A 362 -17.54 -17.78 7.41
CA LEU A 362 -17.27 -17.48 6.01
C LEU A 362 -17.44 -18.77 5.20
N CYS A 363 -18.41 -18.80 4.30
CA CYS A 363 -18.71 -19.95 3.46
C CYS A 363 -18.48 -19.59 1.99
N ARG A 364 -17.87 -20.52 1.26
CA ARG A 364 -17.66 -20.44 -0.18
C ARG A 364 -18.55 -21.45 -0.88
N ASP A 365 -19.24 -21.03 -1.92
CA ASP A 365 -19.90 -21.96 -2.83
C ASP A 365 -18.85 -22.83 -3.56
N THR A 366 -19.13 -24.13 -3.68
CA THR A 366 -18.20 -25.07 -4.33
C THR A 366 -18.36 -25.14 -5.85
N GLU A 367 -19.50 -24.71 -6.37
CA GLU A 367 -19.84 -24.71 -7.79
C GLU A 367 -19.81 -23.29 -8.38
N GLU A 368 -20.11 -22.28 -7.57
CA GLU A 368 -20.13 -20.86 -7.95
C GLU A 368 -18.97 -20.06 -7.29
N GLN A 369 -18.67 -18.85 -7.78
CA GLN A 369 -17.64 -17.96 -7.20
C GLN A 369 -18.19 -17.04 -6.09
N ASP A 370 -19.28 -17.47 -5.45
CA ASP A 370 -20.02 -16.71 -4.46
C ASP A 370 -19.59 -17.05 -3.03
N TRP A 371 -19.64 -16.03 -2.18
CA TRP A 371 -19.29 -16.09 -0.77
C TRP A 371 -20.46 -15.66 0.09
N LEU A 372 -20.73 -16.41 1.14
CA LEU A 372 -21.66 -16.05 2.20
C LEU A 372 -20.87 -15.69 3.47
N ILE A 373 -20.98 -14.44 3.89
CA ILE A 373 -20.33 -13.89 5.07
C ILE A 373 -21.39 -13.72 6.17
N SER A 374 -21.30 -14.52 7.22
CA SER A 374 -22.20 -14.44 8.38
C SER A 374 -21.48 -13.87 9.59
N LEU A 375 -21.93 -12.71 10.08
CA LEU A 375 -21.39 -12.02 11.24
C LEU A 375 -22.31 -12.19 12.45
N TYR A 376 -21.76 -12.68 13.55
CA TYR A 376 -22.49 -12.89 14.80
C TYR A 376 -22.06 -11.84 15.82
N LYS A 377 -22.92 -10.85 16.03
CA LYS A 377 -22.69 -9.76 16.97
C LYS A 377 -23.19 -10.15 18.36
N ASP A 378 -22.34 -10.04 19.35
CA ASP A 378 -22.70 -10.29 20.74
C ASP A 378 -23.45 -9.09 21.33
N THR A 379 -24.61 -9.35 21.93
CA THR A 379 -25.44 -8.35 22.63
C THR A 379 -25.43 -8.54 24.15
N GLY A 380 -24.72 -9.55 24.65
CA GLY A 380 -24.69 -9.97 26.06
C GLY A 380 -25.71 -11.06 26.41
N SER A 381 -26.87 -11.09 25.73
CA SER A 381 -27.96 -12.04 26.00
C SER A 381 -28.20 -13.02 24.84
N PHE A 382 -27.94 -12.58 23.60
CA PHE A 382 -28.08 -13.37 22.38
C PHE A 382 -27.13 -12.82 21.30
N PHE A 383 -27.02 -13.53 20.19
CA PHE A 383 -26.25 -13.09 19.03
C PHE A 383 -27.20 -12.56 17.95
N GLU A 384 -26.89 -11.38 17.41
CA GLU A 384 -27.54 -10.85 16.22
C GLU A 384 -26.76 -11.33 15.00
N LEU A 385 -27.40 -12.11 14.13
CA LEU A 385 -26.82 -12.56 12.86
C LEU A 385 -27.04 -11.49 11.80
N LYS A 386 -25.97 -11.15 11.06
CA LYS A 386 -26.02 -10.37 9.82
C LYS A 386 -25.32 -11.12 8.70
N GLN A 387 -25.97 -11.22 7.55
CA GLN A 387 -25.43 -11.95 6.40
C GLN A 387 -25.18 -11.04 5.21
N PHE A 388 -24.11 -11.33 4.48
CA PHE A 388 -23.73 -10.65 3.25
C PHE A 388 -23.38 -11.68 2.20
N THR A 389 -23.77 -11.43 0.96
CA THR A 389 -23.27 -12.17 -0.19
C THR A 389 -22.24 -11.34 -0.92
N TRP A 390 -21.23 -11.99 -1.47
CA TRP A 390 -20.20 -11.31 -2.25
C TRP A 390 -19.63 -12.24 -3.31
N ASN A 391 -19.45 -11.71 -4.52
CA ASN A 391 -18.74 -12.37 -5.60
C ASN A 391 -17.46 -11.59 -5.93
N VAL A 392 -16.40 -12.29 -6.33
CA VAL A 392 -15.12 -11.73 -6.82
C VAL A 392 -15.27 -10.62 -7.87
N TYR A 393 -16.30 -10.65 -8.70
CA TYR A 393 -16.55 -9.63 -9.72
C TYR A 393 -17.29 -8.39 -9.19
N GLN A 394 -17.71 -8.38 -7.93
CA GLN A 394 -18.42 -7.27 -7.30
C GLN A 394 -17.46 -6.38 -6.50
N GLU A 395 -17.55 -5.06 -6.70
CA GLU A 395 -16.77 -4.08 -5.94
C GLU A 395 -17.20 -3.96 -4.47
N SER A 396 -18.40 -4.44 -4.10
CA SER A 396 -18.92 -4.32 -2.73
C SER A 396 -19.86 -5.48 -2.37
N PRO A 397 -19.82 -5.97 -1.12
CA PRO A 397 -20.71 -7.01 -0.62
C PRO A 397 -22.15 -6.50 -0.59
N GLN A 398 -23.10 -7.36 -0.98
CA GLN A 398 -24.51 -7.05 -0.93
C GLN A 398 -25.08 -7.57 0.39
N PRO A 399 -25.74 -6.72 1.20
CA PRO A 399 -26.40 -7.19 2.40
C PRO A 399 -27.55 -8.13 2.02
N PHE A 400 -27.56 -9.31 2.64
CA PHE A 400 -28.66 -10.25 2.51
C PHE A 400 -29.51 -10.17 3.79
N LEU A 401 -30.79 -9.86 3.62
CA LEU A 401 -31.64 -9.42 4.71
C LEU A 401 -32.09 -10.62 5.59
N VAL A 402 -31.26 -10.96 6.57
CA VAL A 402 -31.62 -11.85 7.68
C VAL A 402 -31.07 -11.22 8.97
N VAL A 403 -31.97 -10.59 9.74
CA VAL A 403 -31.69 -10.21 11.14
C VAL A 403 -32.31 -11.27 12.02
N GLU A 404 -31.54 -12.31 12.32
CA GLU A 404 -31.98 -13.41 13.18
C GLU A 404 -31.35 -13.26 14.57
N ARG A 405 -32.14 -13.50 15.62
CA ARG A 405 -31.66 -13.57 17.00
C ARG A 405 -31.34 -15.02 17.35
N VAL A 406 -30.06 -15.29 17.59
CA VAL A 406 -29.56 -16.64 17.83
C VAL A 406 -29.09 -16.77 19.28
N GLY A 407 -29.66 -17.70 20.04
CA GLY A 407 -29.17 -18.02 21.38
C GLY A 407 -27.82 -18.75 21.34
N LYS A 408 -27.13 -18.89 22.49
CA LYS A 408 -25.80 -19.51 22.56
C LYS A 408 -25.73 -20.94 21.96
N ALA A 409 -26.72 -21.78 22.25
CA ALA A 409 -26.81 -23.12 21.66
C ALA A 409 -27.14 -23.11 20.15
N GLY A 410 -27.90 -22.11 19.70
CA GLY A 410 -28.16 -21.88 18.27
C GLY A 410 -26.90 -21.44 17.53
N LEU A 411 -26.08 -20.58 18.14
CA LEU A 411 -24.81 -20.13 17.56
C LEU A 411 -23.89 -21.32 17.32
N GLU A 412 -23.68 -22.18 18.31
CA GLU A 412 -22.82 -23.36 18.14
C GLU A 412 -23.32 -24.28 17.02
N ARG A 413 -24.64 -24.41 16.86
CA ARG A 413 -25.25 -25.16 15.76
C ARG A 413 -24.95 -24.50 14.41
N HIS A 414 -25.18 -23.21 14.28
CA HIS A 414 -24.95 -22.47 13.03
C HIS A 414 -23.47 -22.49 12.62
N LEU A 415 -22.54 -22.42 13.58
CA LEU A 415 -21.10 -22.48 13.32
C LEU A 415 -20.62 -23.88 12.90
N LYS A 416 -21.27 -24.95 13.37
CA LYS A 416 -20.95 -26.35 13.04
C LYS A 416 -21.66 -26.85 11.78
N GLN A 417 -22.81 -26.28 11.45
CA GLN A 417 -23.60 -26.66 10.29
C GLN A 417 -22.86 -26.26 9.00
N ALA A 418 -22.58 -27.23 8.14
CA ALA A 418 -22.15 -26.94 6.77
C ALA A 418 -23.40 -26.64 5.94
N ASP A 419 -23.42 -25.49 5.26
CA ASP A 419 -24.49 -25.19 4.32
C ASP A 419 -24.31 -26.10 3.09
N PRO A 420 -25.37 -26.75 2.57
CA PRO A 420 -25.25 -27.68 1.45
C PRO A 420 -24.59 -27.03 0.24
N GLY A 421 -23.59 -27.71 -0.37
CA GLY A 421 -22.84 -27.16 -1.50
C GLY A 421 -21.80 -26.08 -1.13
N MET A 422 -21.62 -25.77 0.15
CA MET A 422 -20.67 -24.77 0.62
C MET A 422 -19.55 -25.33 1.50
N LYS A 423 -18.35 -24.76 1.36
CA LYS A 423 -17.21 -25.00 2.24
C LYS A 423 -17.05 -23.82 3.20
N CYS A 424 -17.17 -24.07 4.50
CA CYS A 424 -17.19 -23.02 5.53
C CYS A 424 -15.97 -23.04 6.45
N GLN A 425 -15.57 -21.85 6.90
CA GLN A 425 -14.59 -21.65 7.97
C GLN A 425 -15.14 -20.67 9.00
N VAL A 426 -14.74 -20.84 10.27
CA VAL A 426 -15.09 -19.94 11.37
C VAL A 426 -13.88 -19.11 11.76
N ILE A 427 -14.05 -17.79 11.78
CA ILE A 427 -13.01 -16.84 12.11
C ILE A 427 -13.39 -16.15 13.42
N ASP A 428 -12.42 -16.05 14.32
CA ASP A 428 -12.52 -15.22 15.52
C ASP A 428 -11.88 -13.86 15.23
N PRO A 429 -12.66 -12.78 15.02
CA PRO A 429 -12.10 -11.48 14.68
C PRO A 429 -11.31 -10.85 15.84
N THR A 430 -11.42 -11.39 17.06
CA THR A 430 -10.75 -10.87 18.26
C THR A 430 -9.40 -11.52 18.56
N ARG A 431 -9.05 -12.62 17.86
CA ARG A 431 -7.77 -13.32 18.04
C ARG A 431 -6.88 -13.19 16.80
N PRO A 432 -5.58 -12.90 16.95
CA PRO A 432 -4.62 -13.06 15.86
C PRO A 432 -4.54 -14.55 15.49
N ASP A 433 -4.67 -14.86 14.20
CA ASP A 433 -4.77 -16.24 13.71
C ASP A 433 -3.39 -16.94 13.67
N HIS A 434 -3.34 -18.16 14.19
CA HIS A 434 -2.16 -19.05 14.17
C HIS A 434 -2.34 -20.27 13.26
N SER A 435 -3.45 -20.37 12.52
CA SER A 435 -3.81 -21.54 11.70
C SER A 435 -3.08 -21.62 10.35
N VAL A 436 -2.38 -20.57 9.93
CA VAL A 436 -1.36 -20.63 8.87
C VAL A 436 -0.03 -21.08 9.48
N ARG A 437 -0.03 -22.24 10.16
CA ARG A 437 1.20 -22.94 10.53
C ARG A 437 1.45 -24.04 9.52
N ASP A 438 2.39 -23.76 8.63
CA ASP A 438 3.42 -24.67 8.13
C ASP A 438 2.98 -26.13 7.87
N LYS A 439 2.50 -26.40 6.63
CA LYS A 439 2.42 -27.76 6.08
C LYS A 439 3.74 -28.21 5.41
N SER A 440 4.87 -27.52 5.65
CA SER A 440 6.16 -27.87 5.05
C SER A 440 7.14 -28.56 6.00
N ASN A 441 6.70 -29.05 7.17
CA ASN A 441 7.61 -29.69 8.12
C ASN A 441 7.07 -30.97 8.79
N THR A 442 6.53 -31.89 7.99
CA THR A 442 6.27 -33.28 8.42
C THR A 442 6.82 -34.26 7.39
N ASP A 443 8.14 -34.31 7.20
CA ASP A 443 8.77 -35.51 6.61
C ASP A 443 10.26 -35.77 6.95
N GLU A 444 10.81 -35.22 8.05
CA GLU A 444 12.21 -35.50 8.44
C GLU A 444 12.38 -36.01 9.89
N ARG A 445 11.40 -36.77 10.40
CA ARG A 445 11.56 -37.50 11.67
C ARG A 445 11.27 -39.00 11.55
N ARG A 446 11.95 -39.67 10.63
CA ARG A 446 12.22 -41.12 10.72
C ARG A 446 13.59 -41.41 10.09
N ASP A 447 14.62 -41.37 10.93
CA ASP A 447 15.76 -42.30 10.92
C ASP A 447 16.90 -41.73 11.77
N ARG A 448 16.91 -42.12 13.05
CA ARG A 448 18.14 -42.21 13.83
C ARG A 448 18.32 -43.67 14.23
N PRO A 449 19.37 -44.36 13.77
CA PRO A 449 19.70 -45.66 14.32
C PRO A 449 20.29 -45.46 15.72
N THR A 450 19.68 -46.12 16.69
CA THR A 450 20.26 -46.45 17.99
C THR A 450 21.58 -47.20 17.80
N ARG A 451 22.67 -46.67 18.36
CA ARG A 451 23.78 -47.50 18.85
C ARG A 451 24.36 -46.92 20.15
N VAL A 452 24.36 -47.85 21.12
CA VAL A 452 25.14 -48.05 22.35
C VAL A 452 26.27 -47.07 22.61
#